data_AF-A0A8I2Z6T5-F1
#
_entry.id   AF-A0A8I2Z6T5-F1
#
_cell.length_a   1.000
_cell.length_b   1.000
_cell.length_c   1.000
_cell.angle_alpha   90.00
_cell.angle_beta   90.00
_cell.angle_gamma   90.00
#
_symmetry.space_group_name_H-M   'P 1'
#
loop_
_entity.id
_entity.type
_entity.pdbx_description
1 polymer ?
#
loop_
_entity_poly.entity_id
_entity_poly.type
_entity_poly.pdbx_seq_one_letter_code
_entity_poly.pdbx_strand_id
1 'polypeptide(L)'
;MMPSGWQTAPPGLQHPTPVPPISNYAYPPNPAYTPVQVRQGFGQYPPHPMPHAPVAMPSSETVTPAPAAPPPKGKVVFSPSVREYVRRAFLPANLNPMDEPLPKSSKFQKQLEKRQRRWGNYQSAPRSPTPPPSTGPVIGTCEVLEKRYLRLTSAPIPSLVRPEPVLHKTLDLLKKKWRKESNYSYICDQLKSVRQDLTVQRIKNDFTVTVYELHARIALEKGDLGNPIEFKAYRILYFIHTANRTGLNDAMADLTTAEKEKGPIKHALSVRSALALGNYHKFFQLYLDTPNMGAYLMDMFVVRERLAALCNICKAYKPDVKLRFITEELGFESDHDAAQFIVDYNGQDLLEERQDSISLMTGKAGPLFETARSAAFRTVDIKGQI
;
A
#
# COMPACT_ATOMS: atom_id res chain seq x y z
N MET A 1 44.05 -9.57 -57.17
CA MET A 1 43.84 -8.17 -56.74
C MET A 1 44.63 -7.95 -55.47
N MET A 2 45.66 -7.10 -55.49
CA MET A 2 46.27 -6.51 -54.28
C MET A 2 45.38 -5.33 -53.81
N PRO A 3 45.48 -4.88 -52.55
CA PRO A 3 46.46 -3.83 -52.18
C PRO A 3 47.16 -4.13 -50.83
N SER A 4 48.47 -3.94 -50.60
CA SER A 4 49.40 -2.80 -50.73
C SER A 4 49.50 -1.90 -49.49
N GLY A 5 50.72 -1.83 -48.91
CA GLY A 5 51.25 -0.79 -47.99
C GLY A 5 50.92 -1.02 -46.51
N TRP A 6 51.85 -1.02 -45.54
CA TRP A 6 52.90 -0.03 -45.29
C TRP A 6 54.11 -0.60 -44.51
N GLN A 7 55.30 -0.28 -45.04
CA GLN A 7 56.58 0.19 -44.43
C GLN A 7 57.14 -0.36 -43.09
N THR A 8 58.46 -0.56 -43.14
CA THR A 8 59.43 -0.92 -42.09
C THR A 8 59.95 0.30 -41.29
N ALA A 9 60.32 0.08 -40.02
CA ALA A 9 61.36 0.82 -39.25
C ALA A 9 61.72 0.03 -37.95
N PRO A 10 62.80 0.36 -37.21
CA PRO A 10 64.21 -0.03 -37.38
C PRO A 10 64.71 -0.99 -36.25
N PRO A 11 65.96 -1.49 -36.31
CA PRO A 11 66.47 -2.51 -35.38
C PRO A 11 67.09 -1.90 -34.12
N GLY A 12 66.86 -2.55 -32.98
CA GLY A 12 67.61 -2.30 -31.76
C GLY A 12 66.85 -2.72 -30.52
N LEU A 13 67.20 -3.88 -29.97
CA LEU A 13 67.54 -4.07 -28.55
C LEU A 13 67.84 -5.54 -28.27
N GLN A 14 68.87 -5.75 -27.45
CA GLN A 14 69.62 -6.97 -27.22
C GLN A 14 68.82 -8.05 -26.48
N HIS A 15 69.11 -9.32 -26.80
CA HIS A 15 68.72 -10.49 -25.99
C HIS A 15 69.42 -10.47 -24.62
N PRO A 16 68.79 -11.07 -23.59
CA PRO A 16 69.46 -12.26 -23.04
C PRO A 16 68.53 -13.41 -22.60
N THR A 17 68.99 -14.62 -22.97
CA THR A 17 68.90 -15.93 -22.29
C THR A 17 67.59 -16.73 -22.18
N PRO A 18 67.69 -18.09 -22.17
CA PRO A 18 66.57 -19.00 -22.45
C PRO A 18 65.80 -19.42 -21.19
N VAL A 19 64.51 -19.66 -21.39
CA VAL A 19 63.49 -20.08 -20.40
C VAL A 19 63.52 -21.61 -20.23
N PRO A 20 63.49 -22.17 -18.99
CA PRO A 20 63.27 -23.60 -18.76
C PRO A 20 61.77 -23.97 -18.83
N PRO A 21 61.42 -25.26 -19.01
CA PRO A 21 60.13 -25.66 -19.57
C PRO A 21 58.94 -25.57 -18.59
N ILE A 22 57.77 -25.40 -19.22
CA ILE A 22 56.43 -25.22 -18.66
C ILE A 22 56.00 -26.45 -17.84
N SER A 23 55.65 -26.22 -16.57
CA SER A 23 54.92 -27.20 -15.73
C SER A 23 53.42 -26.88 -15.72
N ASN A 24 52.62 -27.94 -15.82
CA ASN A 24 51.18 -27.98 -15.96
C ASN A 24 50.39 -27.16 -14.91
N TYR A 25 49.30 -26.57 -15.39
CA TYR A 25 48.22 -25.95 -14.62
C TYR A 25 47.68 -26.87 -13.51
N ALA A 26 47.63 -26.36 -12.28
CA ALA A 26 46.86 -26.93 -11.17
C ALA A 26 45.81 -25.91 -10.70
N TYR A 27 44.54 -26.16 -11.02
CA TYR A 27 43.40 -25.51 -10.38
C TYR A 27 43.10 -26.21 -9.04
N PRO A 28 42.84 -25.47 -7.94
CA PRO A 28 42.36 -26.08 -6.71
C PRO A 28 40.89 -26.52 -6.87
N PRO A 29 40.50 -27.72 -6.40
CA PRO A 29 39.13 -28.20 -6.47
C PRO A 29 38.33 -27.67 -5.27
N ASN A 30 37.42 -26.74 -5.49
CA ASN A 30 36.38 -26.41 -4.51
C ASN A 30 35.00 -26.82 -5.08
N PRO A 31 34.37 -27.89 -4.58
CA PRO A 31 33.05 -28.31 -5.03
C PRO A 31 31.94 -27.41 -4.46
N ALA A 32 31.09 -26.91 -5.37
CA ALA A 32 29.85 -26.21 -5.08
C ALA A 32 28.71 -27.22 -4.80
N TYR A 33 28.77 -27.94 -3.68
CA TYR A 33 27.62 -28.70 -3.15
C TYR A 33 27.88 -29.11 -1.69
N THR A 34 26.99 -28.73 -0.76
CA THR A 34 26.97 -29.25 0.61
C THR A 34 25.82 -30.28 0.74
N PRO A 35 26.10 -31.58 0.92
CA PRO A 35 25.04 -32.56 1.11
C PRO A 35 24.44 -32.45 2.52
N VAL A 36 23.12 -32.32 2.59
CA VAL A 36 22.33 -32.37 3.83
C VAL A 36 22.24 -33.83 4.31
N GLN A 37 22.73 -34.10 5.52
CA GLN A 37 22.57 -35.41 6.16
C GLN A 37 21.16 -35.58 6.72
N VAL A 38 20.45 -36.62 6.29
CA VAL A 38 19.14 -37.02 6.82
C VAL A 38 19.35 -37.70 8.17
N ARG A 39 18.88 -37.08 9.27
CA ARG A 39 18.90 -37.71 10.60
C ARG A 39 17.70 -38.66 10.73
N GLN A 40 17.93 -39.92 10.39
CA GLN A 40 17.11 -41.06 10.81
C GLN A 40 17.43 -41.37 12.28
N GLY A 41 16.43 -41.48 13.15
CA GLY A 41 16.61 -42.03 14.50
C GLY A 41 15.67 -41.48 15.58
N PHE A 42 14.59 -42.24 15.83
CA PHE A 42 13.70 -42.13 16.98
C PHE A 42 14.41 -42.48 18.31
N GLY A 43 14.04 -41.79 19.39
CA GLY A 43 14.10 -42.30 20.77
C GLY A 43 15.35 -41.95 21.59
N GLN A 44 15.21 -41.03 22.55
CA GLN A 44 15.43 -41.24 24.00
C GLN A 44 15.43 -39.89 24.75
N TYR A 45 14.55 -39.78 25.76
CA TYR A 45 14.47 -38.66 26.71
C TYR A 45 15.48 -38.86 27.85
N PRO A 46 16.21 -37.81 28.30
CA PRO A 46 16.88 -37.84 29.59
C PRO A 46 15.92 -37.41 30.73
N PRO A 47 16.10 -37.93 31.96
CA PRO A 47 15.11 -37.82 33.04
C PRO A 47 15.24 -36.53 33.87
N HIS A 48 14.09 -36.13 34.44
CA HIS A 48 13.96 -35.05 35.42
C HIS A 48 14.67 -35.35 36.75
N PRO A 49 15.12 -34.29 37.47
CA PRO A 49 15.06 -34.32 38.92
C PRO A 49 14.47 -33.05 39.56
N MET A 50 13.60 -33.24 40.54
CA MET A 50 13.21 -32.34 41.64
C MET A 50 12.94 -33.24 42.86
N PRO A 51 12.84 -32.77 44.13
CA PRO A 51 12.91 -31.40 44.65
C PRO A 51 13.80 -31.24 45.92
N HIS A 52 14.32 -30.04 46.21
CA HIS A 52 14.57 -29.60 47.59
C HIS A 52 14.38 -28.07 47.72
N ALA A 53 13.76 -27.67 48.82
CA ALA A 53 13.61 -26.31 49.34
C ALA A 53 13.96 -26.34 50.85
N PRO A 54 14.07 -25.21 51.58
CA PRO A 54 14.60 -23.89 51.23
C PRO A 54 15.68 -23.41 52.24
N VAL A 55 16.57 -22.48 51.85
CA VAL A 55 17.33 -21.64 52.80
C VAL A 55 17.37 -20.20 52.26
N ALA A 56 17.31 -19.25 53.19
CA ALA A 56 16.83 -17.89 53.01
C ALA A 56 17.91 -16.80 52.82
N MET A 57 17.44 -15.66 52.29
CA MET A 57 17.90 -14.25 52.42
C MET A 57 19.06 -13.76 51.52
N PRO A 58 19.19 -12.44 51.23
CA PRO A 58 18.28 -11.29 51.46
C PRO A 58 17.98 -10.44 50.19
N SER A 59 17.01 -9.55 50.35
CA SER A 59 16.52 -8.54 49.42
C SER A 59 17.52 -7.42 49.12
N SER A 60 17.61 -6.98 47.87
CA SER A 60 17.88 -5.58 47.53
C SER A 60 17.21 -5.22 46.20
N GLU A 61 16.58 -4.05 46.22
CA GLU A 61 15.62 -3.54 45.26
C GLU A 61 16.28 -3.13 43.93
N THR A 62 15.68 -3.51 42.80
CA THR A 62 15.85 -2.79 41.54
C THR A 62 14.48 -2.50 40.96
N VAL A 63 14.11 -1.21 41.00
CA VAL A 63 12.91 -0.64 40.39
C VAL A 63 13.04 -0.76 38.87
N THR A 64 12.15 -1.51 38.23
CA THR A 64 11.97 -1.47 36.77
C THR A 64 10.88 -0.43 36.44
N PRO A 65 11.15 0.61 35.64
CA PRO A 65 10.09 1.50 35.18
C PRO A 65 9.26 0.80 34.08
N ALA A 66 7.94 0.92 34.18
CA ALA A 66 6.97 0.41 33.22
C ALA A 66 7.18 1.00 31.81
N PRO A 67 6.88 0.25 30.73
CA PRO A 67 7.03 0.74 29.36
C PRO A 67 6.02 1.86 29.06
N ALA A 68 6.53 2.97 28.52
CA ALA A 68 5.77 4.14 28.11
C ALA A 68 4.72 3.82 27.03
N ALA A 69 3.56 4.44 27.14
CA ALA A 69 2.46 4.34 26.18
C ALA A 69 2.88 4.83 24.77
N PRO A 70 2.33 4.25 23.69
CA PRO A 70 2.62 4.68 22.33
C PRO A 70 2.09 6.10 22.08
N PRO A 71 2.80 6.94 21.29
CA PRO A 71 2.40 8.32 21.04
C PRO A 71 1.11 8.38 20.21
N PRO A 72 0.32 9.47 20.35
CA PRO A 72 -0.94 9.63 19.65
C PRO A 72 -0.71 9.75 18.14
N LYS A 73 -1.44 8.94 17.36
CA LYS A 73 -1.40 8.98 15.90
C LYS A 73 -1.88 10.37 15.42
N GLY A 74 -0.98 11.12 14.79
CA GLY A 74 -1.27 12.42 14.19
C GLY A 74 -2.39 12.33 13.14
N LYS A 75 -3.12 13.42 12.96
CA LYS A 75 -4.15 13.54 11.91
C LYS A 75 -3.49 13.31 10.55
N VAL A 76 -3.99 12.34 9.78
CA VAL A 76 -3.51 12.05 8.43
C VAL A 76 -3.82 13.26 7.54
N VAL A 77 -2.77 13.99 7.16
CA VAL A 77 -2.85 15.05 6.14
C VAL A 77 -2.66 14.37 4.80
N PHE A 78 -3.69 14.39 3.95
CA PHE A 78 -3.59 13.85 2.59
C PHE A 78 -2.65 14.71 1.76
N SER A 79 -1.75 14.03 1.04
CA SER A 79 -0.81 14.67 0.09
C SER A 79 -1.58 15.46 -0.97
N PRO A 80 -0.97 16.49 -1.58
CA PRO A 80 -1.55 17.19 -2.72
C PRO A 80 -1.98 16.23 -3.85
N SER A 81 -1.15 15.22 -4.16
CA SER A 81 -1.44 14.21 -5.20
C SER A 81 -2.77 13.49 -4.95
N VAL A 82 -3.04 13.14 -3.68
CA VAL A 82 -4.31 12.54 -3.26
C VAL A 82 -5.48 13.50 -3.50
N ARG A 83 -5.30 14.78 -3.21
CA ARG A 83 -6.36 15.79 -3.36
C ARG A 83 -6.70 16.02 -4.83
N GLU A 84 -5.70 16.10 -5.70
CA GLU A 84 -5.89 16.22 -7.15
C GLU A 84 -6.42 14.91 -7.75
N TYR A 85 -5.95 13.75 -7.29
CA TYR A 85 -6.53 12.46 -7.70
C TYR A 85 -8.02 12.40 -7.39
N VAL A 86 -8.40 12.76 -6.16
CA VAL A 86 -9.80 12.84 -5.76
C VAL A 86 -10.55 13.84 -6.63
N ARG A 87 -9.97 15.00 -6.96
CA ARG A 87 -10.55 16.00 -7.86
C ARG A 87 -10.76 15.44 -9.28
N ARG A 88 -9.76 14.75 -9.85
CA ARG A 88 -9.76 14.16 -11.20
C ARG A 88 -10.67 12.96 -11.32
N ALA A 89 -10.77 12.13 -10.28
CA ALA A 89 -11.67 10.99 -10.22
C ALA A 89 -13.16 11.39 -10.29
N PHE A 90 -13.47 12.68 -10.03
CA PHE A 90 -14.81 13.25 -10.19
C PHE A 90 -15.01 14.04 -11.49
N LEU A 91 -14.02 14.11 -12.39
CA LEU A 91 -14.21 14.73 -13.70
C LEU A 91 -15.06 13.81 -14.60
N PRO A 92 -16.04 14.35 -15.34
CA PRO A 92 -16.92 13.54 -16.21
C PRO A 92 -16.17 12.68 -17.23
N ALA A 93 -15.01 13.14 -17.70
CA ALA A 93 -14.17 12.43 -18.67
C ALA A 93 -13.46 11.19 -18.09
N ASN A 94 -13.34 11.10 -16.76
CA ASN A 94 -12.66 10.00 -16.05
C ASN A 94 -13.66 9.05 -15.37
N LEU A 95 -14.97 9.30 -15.51
CA LEU A 95 -16.01 8.34 -15.15
C LEU A 95 -16.02 7.26 -16.24
N ASN A 96 -15.96 5.99 -15.85
CA ASN A 96 -15.93 4.89 -16.80
C ASN A 96 -17.15 4.97 -17.75
N PRO A 97 -16.97 4.90 -19.07
CA PRO A 97 -18.08 4.96 -20.05
C PRO A 97 -19.12 3.84 -19.95
N MET A 98 -18.91 2.87 -19.06
CA MET A 98 -19.85 1.77 -18.78
C MET A 98 -20.87 2.10 -17.68
N ASP A 99 -20.79 3.27 -17.05
CA ASP A 99 -21.85 3.78 -16.19
C ASP A 99 -22.86 4.56 -17.04
N GLU A 100 -23.88 3.87 -17.52
CA GLU A 100 -25.04 4.46 -18.18
C GLU A 100 -25.65 5.58 -17.30
N PRO A 101 -25.94 6.79 -17.83
CA PRO A 101 -26.29 7.92 -17.00
C PRO A 101 -27.69 7.76 -16.41
N LEU A 102 -27.76 7.46 -15.11
CA LEU A 102 -29.00 7.54 -14.33
C LEU A 102 -29.58 8.96 -14.38
N PRO A 103 -30.92 9.11 -14.40
CA PRO A 103 -31.60 10.37 -14.71
C PRO A 103 -31.27 11.50 -13.70
N LYS A 104 -31.14 12.70 -14.27
CA LYS A 104 -30.76 13.97 -13.63
C LYS A 104 -31.81 14.46 -12.62
N SER A 105 -31.88 13.86 -11.44
CA SER A 105 -32.37 14.51 -10.21
C SER A 105 -32.08 13.68 -8.96
N SER A 106 -30.88 13.11 -8.86
CA SER A 106 -30.55 12.29 -7.69
C SER A 106 -30.16 13.15 -6.49
N LYS A 107 -30.72 12.79 -5.33
CA LYS A 107 -30.37 13.25 -3.97
C LYS A 107 -28.86 13.26 -3.69
N PHE A 108 -28.07 12.56 -4.51
CA PHE A 108 -26.61 12.54 -4.51
C PHE A 108 -25.97 13.92 -4.76
N GLN A 109 -26.45 14.70 -5.73
CA GLN A 109 -25.87 16.01 -6.08
C GLN A 109 -26.07 17.05 -4.97
N LYS A 110 -27.28 17.07 -4.37
CA LYS A 110 -27.59 17.87 -3.18
C LYS A 110 -26.79 17.44 -1.93
N GLN A 111 -26.40 16.18 -1.84
CA GLN A 111 -25.51 15.71 -0.76
C GLN A 111 -24.04 16.07 -1.01
N LEU A 112 -23.62 16.16 -2.28
CA LEU A 112 -22.28 16.57 -2.68
C LEU A 112 -22.02 18.05 -2.36
N GLU A 113 -22.95 18.95 -2.69
CA GLU A 113 -22.88 20.37 -2.31
C GLU A 113 -22.89 20.56 -0.80
N LYS A 114 -23.72 19.80 -0.07
CA LYS A 114 -23.73 19.81 1.41
C LYS A 114 -22.45 19.26 2.03
N ARG A 115 -21.66 18.47 1.30
CA ARG A 115 -20.37 17.92 1.74
C ARG A 115 -19.23 18.89 1.44
N GLN A 116 -19.25 19.56 0.28
CA GLN A 116 -18.32 20.64 -0.07
C GLN A 116 -18.47 21.84 0.88
N ARG A 117 -19.70 22.26 1.21
CA ARG A 117 -19.94 23.35 2.19
C ARG A 117 -19.46 23.03 3.61
N ARG A 118 -19.41 21.74 4.00
CA ARG A 118 -18.93 21.31 5.32
C ARG A 118 -17.41 21.35 5.44
N TRP A 119 -16.68 21.29 4.33
CA TRP A 119 -15.22 21.30 4.34
C TRP A 119 -14.63 22.72 4.35
N GLY A 120 -15.39 23.73 3.94
CA GLY A 120 -14.95 25.12 3.85
C GLY A 120 -14.89 25.91 5.17
N ASN A 121 -15.44 25.39 6.27
CA ASN A 121 -15.66 26.16 7.50
C ASN A 121 -15.04 25.54 8.78
N TYR A 122 -13.90 24.85 8.68
CA TYR A 122 -13.18 24.37 9.86
C TYR A 122 -12.42 25.50 10.56
N GLN A 123 -13.11 26.25 11.41
CA GLN A 123 -12.50 26.85 12.60
C GLN A 123 -12.79 25.92 13.79
N SER A 124 -11.74 25.45 14.45
CA SER A 124 -11.81 24.52 15.56
C SER A 124 -12.32 25.18 16.84
N ALA A 125 -13.54 24.87 17.25
CA ALA A 125 -14.00 25.12 18.62
C ALA A 125 -13.38 24.09 19.60
N PRO A 126 -13.06 24.45 20.85
CA PRO A 126 -12.50 23.52 21.84
C PRO A 126 -13.53 22.45 22.22
N ARG A 127 -13.11 21.19 22.28
CA ARG A 127 -13.95 20.06 22.69
C ARG A 127 -13.95 19.93 24.22
N SER A 128 -15.13 19.84 24.82
CA SER A 128 -15.31 19.46 26.22
C SER A 128 -14.82 18.02 26.47
N PRO A 129 -14.27 17.70 27.65
CA PRO A 129 -13.72 16.37 27.94
C PRO A 129 -14.80 15.29 28.01
N THR A 130 -14.57 14.19 27.28
CA THR A 130 -15.43 13.00 27.22
C THR A 130 -15.33 12.19 28.52
N PRO A 131 -16.45 11.71 29.10
CA PRO A 131 -16.40 10.83 30.27
C PRO A 131 -15.74 9.47 29.95
N PRO A 132 -15.16 8.79 30.96
CA PRO A 132 -14.44 7.53 30.78
C PRO A 132 -15.38 6.40 30.29
N PRO A 133 -14.91 5.47 29.45
CA PRO A 133 -15.73 4.41 28.88
C PRO A 133 -16.13 3.38 29.95
N SER A 134 -17.44 3.13 30.06
CA SER A 134 -18.00 2.04 30.88
C SER A 134 -17.48 0.68 30.39
N THR A 135 -16.97 -0.12 31.32
CA THR A 135 -16.23 -1.37 31.11
C THR A 135 -17.13 -2.59 30.85
N GLY A 136 -18.21 -2.45 30.07
CA GLY A 136 -19.16 -3.55 29.79
C GLY A 136 -19.72 -3.54 28.36
N PRO A 137 -20.27 -4.67 27.86
CA PRO A 137 -21.00 -4.71 26.60
C PRO A 137 -22.16 -3.71 26.64
N VAL A 138 -22.21 -2.79 25.67
CA VAL A 138 -23.30 -1.81 25.59
C VAL A 138 -24.57 -2.53 25.19
N ILE A 139 -25.47 -2.81 26.13
CA ILE A 139 -26.78 -3.40 25.85
C ILE A 139 -27.66 -2.33 25.21
N GLY A 140 -28.21 -2.62 24.04
CA GLY A 140 -29.07 -1.71 23.31
C GLY A 140 -30.45 -1.55 23.95
N THR A 141 -31.05 -0.37 23.82
CA THR A 141 -32.44 -0.09 24.28
C THR A 141 -33.37 0.38 23.16
N CYS A 142 -32.90 0.37 21.92
CA CYS A 142 -33.69 0.82 20.76
C CYS A 142 -34.75 -0.21 20.37
N GLU A 143 -36.02 0.19 20.33
CA GLU A 143 -37.12 -0.66 19.89
C GLU A 143 -37.49 -0.50 18.40
N VAL A 144 -36.87 0.46 17.71
CA VAL A 144 -37.16 0.77 16.31
C VAL A 144 -36.66 -0.36 15.41
N LEU A 145 -37.57 -1.06 14.74
CA LEU A 145 -37.24 -2.20 13.88
C LEU A 145 -36.43 -1.81 12.64
N GLU A 146 -36.80 -0.72 11.97
CA GLU A 146 -36.14 -0.24 10.76
C GLU A 146 -35.16 0.89 11.09
N LYS A 147 -33.87 0.62 10.95
CA LYS A 147 -32.80 1.54 11.34
C LYS A 147 -31.75 1.59 10.25
N ARG A 148 -31.34 2.80 9.85
CA ARG A 148 -30.26 2.97 8.87
C ARG A 148 -28.93 2.47 9.42
N TYR A 149 -28.07 1.96 8.55
CA TYR A 149 -26.69 1.67 8.94
C TYR A 149 -25.94 2.97 9.28
N LEU A 150 -25.28 3.02 10.43
CA LEU A 150 -24.50 4.17 10.87
C LEU A 150 -23.01 3.84 10.75
N ARG A 151 -22.16 4.78 10.35
CA ARG A 151 -20.70 4.62 10.51
C ARG A 151 -20.33 5.16 11.88
N LEU A 152 -20.07 4.28 12.83
CA LEU A 152 -19.68 4.66 14.18
C LEU A 152 -18.29 5.33 14.14
N THR A 153 -18.24 6.59 14.54
CA THR A 153 -16.99 7.39 14.66
C THR A 153 -16.73 7.82 16.11
N SER A 154 -17.57 7.34 17.05
CA SER A 154 -17.54 7.61 18.48
C SER A 154 -18.05 6.39 19.24
N ALA A 155 -17.98 6.44 20.58
CA ALA A 155 -18.52 5.39 21.43
C ALA A 155 -20.02 5.10 21.13
N PRO A 156 -20.45 3.83 21.10
CA PRO A 156 -21.84 3.49 20.80
C PRO A 156 -22.81 3.99 21.89
N ILE A 157 -23.92 4.58 21.48
CA ILE A 157 -24.97 5.06 22.38
C ILE A 157 -26.04 3.95 22.54
N PRO A 158 -26.36 3.49 23.76
CA PRO A 158 -27.33 2.40 23.99
C PRO A 158 -28.69 2.60 23.32
N SER A 159 -29.23 3.83 23.35
CA SER A 159 -30.54 4.18 22.77
C SER A 159 -30.59 4.08 21.24
N LEU A 160 -29.44 4.01 20.58
CA LEU A 160 -29.36 3.83 19.15
C LEU A 160 -29.18 2.37 18.75
N VAL A 161 -28.97 1.44 19.69
CA VAL A 161 -28.66 0.04 19.41
C VAL A 161 -29.87 -0.82 19.77
N ARG A 162 -30.32 -1.73 18.89
CA ARG A 162 -31.45 -2.64 19.19
C ARG A 162 -30.99 -3.81 20.05
N PRO A 163 -31.71 -4.18 21.14
CA PRO A 163 -31.44 -5.41 21.87
C PRO A 163 -31.83 -6.65 21.06
N GLU A 164 -31.32 -7.81 21.45
CA GLU A 164 -31.47 -9.08 20.74
C GLU A 164 -32.94 -9.46 20.40
N PRO A 165 -33.92 -9.35 21.31
CA PRO A 165 -35.32 -9.68 20.97
C PRO A 165 -35.89 -8.81 19.85
N VAL A 166 -35.46 -7.55 19.77
CA VAL A 166 -35.87 -6.60 18.73
C VAL A 166 -35.14 -6.91 17.41
N LEU A 167 -33.89 -7.37 17.47
CA LEU A 167 -33.14 -7.83 16.30
C LEU A 167 -33.79 -9.07 15.65
N HIS A 168 -34.31 -10.02 16.44
CA HIS A 168 -35.10 -11.14 15.92
C HIS A 168 -36.33 -10.66 15.14
N LYS A 169 -37.16 -9.79 15.76
CA LYS A 169 -38.33 -9.19 15.11
C LYS A 169 -37.97 -8.44 13.83
N THR A 170 -36.85 -7.73 13.87
CA THR A 170 -36.31 -7.03 12.70
C THR A 170 -35.97 -8.01 11.59
N LEU A 171 -35.24 -9.09 11.88
CA LEU A 171 -34.85 -10.06 10.87
C LEU A 171 -36.07 -10.69 10.17
N ASP A 172 -37.12 -11.00 10.91
CA ASP A 172 -38.36 -11.54 10.34
C ASP A 172 -39.08 -10.53 9.44
N LEU A 173 -39.10 -9.25 9.83
CA LEU A 173 -39.59 -8.17 8.97
C LEU A 173 -38.77 -8.08 7.67
N LEU A 174 -37.44 -8.13 7.76
CA LEU A 174 -36.55 -8.06 6.59
C LEU A 174 -36.74 -9.26 5.66
N LYS A 175 -36.91 -10.48 6.18
CA LYS A 175 -37.24 -11.68 5.38
C LYS A 175 -38.57 -11.52 4.64
N LYS A 176 -39.58 -10.91 5.26
CA LYS A 176 -40.89 -10.65 4.61
C LYS A 176 -40.75 -9.58 3.52
N LYS A 177 -40.07 -8.47 3.81
CA LYS A 177 -39.83 -7.40 2.84
C LYS A 177 -38.99 -7.85 1.64
N TRP A 178 -37.95 -8.65 1.86
CA TRP A 178 -37.14 -9.20 0.77
C TRP A 178 -37.97 -10.04 -0.20
N ARG A 179 -38.81 -10.93 0.33
CA ARG A 179 -39.72 -11.76 -0.48
C ARG A 179 -40.77 -10.97 -1.24
N LYS A 180 -41.23 -9.84 -0.69
CA LYS A 180 -42.30 -9.03 -1.28
C LYS A 180 -41.76 -8.02 -2.31
N GLU A 181 -40.70 -7.32 -1.97
CA GLU A 181 -40.25 -6.12 -2.70
C GLU A 181 -38.90 -6.33 -3.41
N SER A 182 -38.10 -7.32 -2.97
CA SER A 182 -36.75 -7.60 -3.48
C SER A 182 -35.84 -6.37 -3.62
N ASN A 183 -36.06 -5.35 -2.77
CA ASN A 183 -35.30 -4.11 -2.78
C ASN A 183 -33.94 -4.32 -2.12
N TYR A 184 -32.92 -4.55 -2.95
CA TYR A 184 -31.57 -4.89 -2.49
C TYR A 184 -30.91 -3.78 -1.68
N SER A 185 -30.99 -2.54 -2.15
CA SER A 185 -30.35 -1.39 -1.48
C SER A 185 -30.88 -1.21 -0.05
N TYR A 186 -32.20 -1.30 0.12
CA TYR A 186 -32.84 -1.22 1.43
C TYR A 186 -32.45 -2.40 2.33
N ILE A 187 -32.57 -3.65 1.84
CA ILE A 187 -32.25 -4.83 2.67
C ILE A 187 -30.78 -4.88 3.07
N CYS A 188 -29.86 -4.51 2.16
CA CYS A 188 -28.44 -4.43 2.43
C CYS A 188 -28.13 -3.37 3.52
N ASP A 189 -28.73 -2.18 3.45
CA ASP A 189 -28.61 -1.15 4.51
C ASP A 189 -29.14 -1.65 5.86
N GLN A 190 -30.33 -2.29 5.87
CA GLN A 190 -30.93 -2.80 7.09
C GLN A 190 -30.13 -3.94 7.72
N LEU A 191 -29.65 -4.91 6.92
CA LEU A 191 -28.81 -6.01 7.42
C LEU A 191 -27.44 -5.53 7.88
N LYS A 192 -26.87 -4.47 7.27
CA LYS A 192 -25.67 -3.79 7.80
C LYS A 192 -25.94 -3.19 9.18
N SER A 193 -27.11 -2.56 9.36
CA SER A 193 -27.52 -2.00 10.66
C SER A 193 -27.70 -3.08 11.73
N VAL A 194 -28.34 -4.22 11.41
CA VAL A 194 -28.51 -5.36 12.33
C VAL A 194 -27.15 -5.93 12.75
N ARG A 195 -26.25 -6.18 11.78
CA ARG A 195 -24.89 -6.71 12.05
C ARG A 195 -24.06 -5.76 12.92
N GLN A 196 -24.23 -4.46 12.73
CA GLN A 196 -23.59 -3.45 13.57
C GLN A 196 -24.08 -3.54 15.02
N ASP A 197 -25.40 -3.63 15.24
CA ASP A 197 -25.97 -3.72 16.58
C ASP A 197 -25.49 -4.99 17.31
N LEU A 198 -25.39 -6.12 16.60
CA LEU A 198 -24.80 -7.37 17.14
C LEU A 198 -23.34 -7.19 17.54
N THR A 199 -22.55 -6.51 16.70
CA THR A 199 -21.12 -6.29 16.93
C THR A 199 -20.88 -5.36 18.11
N VAL A 200 -21.66 -4.28 18.23
CA VAL A 200 -21.59 -3.32 19.35
C VAL A 200 -21.89 -4.02 20.67
N GLN A 201 -22.88 -4.91 20.69
CA GLN A 201 -23.30 -5.68 21.86
C GLN A 201 -22.43 -6.92 22.13
N ARG A 202 -21.50 -7.26 21.22
CA ARG A 202 -20.67 -8.47 21.25
C ARG A 202 -21.49 -9.78 21.29
N ILE A 203 -22.68 -9.78 20.67
CA ILE A 203 -23.52 -10.98 20.54
C ILE A 203 -22.92 -11.88 19.46
N LYS A 204 -22.61 -13.12 19.82
CA LYS A 204 -21.97 -14.14 18.96
C LYS A 204 -22.63 -15.50 19.19
N ASN A 205 -23.79 -15.71 18.61
CA ASN A 205 -24.61 -16.92 18.74
C ASN A 205 -25.20 -17.36 17.39
N ASP A 206 -26.00 -18.42 17.38
CA ASP A 206 -26.61 -18.98 16.16
C ASP A 206 -27.49 -17.95 15.41
N PHE A 207 -28.13 -17.03 16.14
CA PHE A 207 -28.87 -15.94 15.53
C PHE A 207 -27.93 -15.01 14.73
N THR A 208 -26.76 -14.69 15.28
CA THR A 208 -25.74 -13.89 14.58
C THR A 208 -25.32 -14.59 13.29
N VAL A 209 -25.07 -15.90 13.33
CA VAL A 209 -24.73 -16.69 12.14
C VAL A 209 -25.85 -16.57 11.09
N THR A 210 -27.11 -16.77 11.50
CA THR A 210 -28.28 -16.67 10.61
C THR A 210 -28.39 -15.30 9.91
N VAL A 211 -28.10 -14.20 10.63
CA VAL A 211 -28.11 -12.84 10.05
C VAL A 211 -27.03 -12.69 8.98
N TYR A 212 -25.81 -13.18 9.26
CA TYR A 212 -24.70 -13.13 8.31
C TYR A 212 -24.95 -14.00 7.09
N GLU A 213 -25.45 -15.22 7.27
CA GLU A 213 -25.83 -16.12 6.19
C GLU A 213 -26.90 -15.53 5.28
N LEU A 214 -27.95 -14.94 5.85
CA LEU A 214 -29.00 -14.30 5.06
C LEU A 214 -28.43 -13.15 4.22
N HIS A 215 -27.60 -12.31 4.82
CA HIS A 215 -26.99 -11.19 4.12
C HIS A 215 -26.05 -11.66 3.00
N ALA A 216 -25.21 -12.68 3.27
CA ALA A 216 -24.34 -13.27 2.27
C ALA A 216 -25.16 -13.89 1.12
N ARG A 217 -26.22 -14.64 1.42
CA ARG A 217 -27.12 -15.23 0.41
C ARG A 217 -27.76 -14.19 -0.48
N ILE A 218 -28.31 -13.12 0.10
CA ILE A 218 -28.95 -12.02 -0.65
C ILE A 218 -27.93 -11.26 -1.51
N ALA A 219 -26.71 -11.05 -1.00
CA ALA A 219 -25.63 -10.43 -1.77
C ALA A 219 -25.21 -11.31 -2.96
N LEU A 220 -25.09 -12.63 -2.75
CA LEU A 220 -24.82 -13.60 -3.82
C LEU A 220 -25.94 -13.63 -4.87
N GLU A 221 -27.20 -13.65 -4.43
CA GLU A 221 -28.37 -13.64 -5.32
C GLU A 221 -28.41 -12.39 -6.23
N LYS A 222 -27.92 -11.24 -5.73
CA LYS A 222 -27.83 -9.99 -6.49
C LYS A 222 -26.48 -9.75 -7.15
N GLY A 223 -25.52 -10.66 -7.01
CA GLY A 223 -24.17 -10.52 -7.55
C GLY A 223 -23.33 -9.40 -6.93
N ASP A 224 -23.72 -8.85 -5.77
CA ASP A 224 -22.97 -7.80 -5.07
C ASP A 224 -21.87 -8.43 -4.18
N LEU A 225 -20.87 -9.00 -4.84
CA LEU A 225 -19.65 -9.54 -4.22
C LEU A 225 -18.56 -8.47 -4.04
N GLY A 226 -18.89 -7.20 -4.26
CA GLY A 226 -17.93 -6.12 -4.45
C GLY A 226 -17.29 -6.17 -5.84
N ASN A 227 -16.16 -5.46 -6.01
CA ASN A 227 -15.42 -5.40 -7.27
C ASN A 227 -14.13 -6.26 -7.18
N PRO A 228 -14.21 -7.58 -7.38
CA PRO A 228 -13.07 -8.48 -7.19
C PRO A 228 -11.88 -8.12 -8.09
N ILE A 229 -12.15 -7.58 -9.28
CA ILE A 229 -11.13 -7.12 -10.23
C ILE A 229 -10.32 -5.97 -9.63
N GLU A 230 -11.00 -4.98 -9.07
CA GLU A 230 -10.38 -3.84 -8.41
C GLU A 230 -9.54 -4.27 -7.20
N PHE A 231 -10.07 -5.14 -6.35
CA PHE A 231 -9.32 -5.63 -5.18
C PHE A 231 -8.11 -6.50 -5.55
N LYS A 232 -8.22 -7.31 -6.61
CA LYS A 232 -7.07 -8.05 -7.16
C LYS A 232 -5.98 -7.09 -7.66
N ALA A 233 -6.35 -6.00 -8.34
CA ALA A 233 -5.39 -4.97 -8.77
C ALA A 233 -4.71 -4.28 -7.57
N TYR A 234 -5.47 -3.93 -6.53
CA TYR A 234 -4.92 -3.35 -5.30
C TYR A 234 -3.97 -4.30 -4.58
N ARG A 235 -4.26 -5.59 -4.57
CA ARG A 235 -3.37 -6.60 -4.00
C ARG A 235 -2.02 -6.65 -4.71
N ILE A 236 -2.01 -6.55 -6.05
CA ILE A 236 -0.77 -6.44 -6.83
C ILE A 236 0.02 -5.18 -6.44
N LEU A 237 -0.62 -4.01 -6.45
CA LEU A 237 0.03 -2.73 -6.09
C LEU A 237 0.57 -2.75 -4.64
N TYR A 238 -0.17 -3.37 -3.72
CA TYR A 238 0.27 -3.55 -2.34
C TYR A 238 1.53 -4.41 -2.25
N PHE A 239 1.59 -5.54 -2.96
CA PHE A 239 2.80 -6.37 -2.96
C PHE A 239 4.00 -5.72 -3.63
N ILE A 240 3.78 -4.84 -4.62
CA ILE A 240 4.84 -3.98 -5.17
C ILE A 240 5.35 -3.01 -4.11
N HIS A 241 4.45 -2.35 -3.38
CA HIS A 241 4.80 -1.44 -2.30
C HIS A 241 5.68 -2.15 -1.24
N THR A 242 5.22 -3.29 -0.74
CA THR A 242 5.89 -4.05 0.33
C THR A 242 7.06 -4.92 -0.16
N ALA A 243 7.46 -4.80 -1.42
CA ALA A 243 8.48 -5.63 -2.07
C ALA A 243 8.31 -7.15 -1.84
N ASN A 244 7.06 -7.63 -1.67
CA ASN A 244 6.79 -9.05 -1.46
C ASN A 244 6.71 -9.76 -2.80
N ARG A 245 7.86 -10.20 -3.31
CA ARG A 245 7.95 -10.82 -4.64
C ARG A 245 7.23 -12.16 -4.73
N THR A 246 7.25 -12.96 -3.66
CA THR A 246 6.56 -14.25 -3.61
C THR A 246 5.05 -14.04 -3.68
N GLY A 247 4.49 -13.24 -2.76
CA GLY A 247 3.05 -12.93 -2.76
C GLY A 247 2.56 -12.25 -4.03
N LEU A 248 3.41 -11.44 -4.68
CA LEU A 248 3.13 -10.86 -5.98
C LEU A 248 3.00 -11.92 -7.07
N ASN A 249 3.94 -12.87 -7.13
CA ASN A 249 3.90 -13.95 -8.13
C ASN A 249 2.69 -14.86 -7.93
N ASP A 250 2.37 -15.20 -6.68
CA ASP A 250 1.19 -16.00 -6.34
C ASP A 250 -0.10 -15.30 -6.78
N ALA A 251 -0.24 -14.01 -6.44
CA ALA A 251 -1.40 -13.22 -6.85
C ALA A 251 -1.55 -13.10 -8.37
N MET A 252 -0.45 -13.11 -9.13
CA MET A 252 -0.49 -13.12 -10.60
C MET A 252 -0.82 -14.50 -11.19
N ALA A 253 -0.43 -15.58 -10.50
CA ALA A 253 -0.76 -16.94 -10.88
C ALA A 253 -2.26 -17.23 -10.72
N ASP A 254 -2.89 -16.64 -9.71
CA ASP A 254 -4.34 -16.73 -9.44
C ASP A 254 -5.22 -15.96 -10.46
N LEU A 255 -4.62 -15.21 -11.39
CA LEU A 255 -5.35 -14.45 -12.40
C LEU A 255 -5.63 -15.26 -13.66
N THR A 256 -6.90 -15.32 -14.04
CA THR A 256 -7.31 -15.84 -15.35
C THR A 256 -6.90 -14.90 -16.48
N THR A 257 -6.78 -15.42 -17.71
CA THR A 257 -6.47 -14.60 -18.90
C THR A 257 -7.49 -13.48 -19.12
N ALA A 258 -8.77 -13.76 -18.89
CA ALA A 258 -9.84 -12.77 -19.03
C ALA A 258 -9.75 -11.63 -17.99
N GLU A 259 -9.27 -11.93 -16.78
CA GLU A 259 -9.08 -10.94 -15.73
C GLU A 259 -7.89 -10.02 -16.01
N LYS A 260 -6.82 -10.55 -16.62
CA LYS A 260 -5.62 -9.76 -16.99
C LYS A 260 -5.93 -8.65 -17.99
N GLU A 261 -6.97 -8.81 -18.80
CA GLU A 261 -7.42 -7.78 -19.75
C GLU A 261 -8.32 -6.70 -19.12
N LYS A 262 -8.75 -6.86 -17.86
CA LYS A 262 -9.57 -5.86 -17.20
C LYS A 262 -8.73 -4.65 -16.78
N GLY A 263 -9.26 -3.44 -17.02
CA GLY A 263 -8.55 -2.17 -16.83
C GLY A 263 -7.71 -2.06 -15.54
N PRO A 264 -8.30 -2.27 -14.33
CA PRO A 264 -7.54 -2.15 -13.08
C PRO A 264 -6.37 -3.14 -12.97
N ILE A 265 -6.60 -4.40 -13.34
CA ILE A 265 -5.56 -5.46 -13.27
C ILE A 265 -4.49 -5.21 -14.32
N LYS A 266 -4.90 -4.90 -15.55
CA LYS A 266 -4.00 -4.56 -16.65
C LYS A 266 -3.08 -3.38 -16.31
N HIS A 267 -3.64 -2.35 -15.68
CA HIS A 267 -2.87 -1.22 -15.15
C HIS A 267 -1.85 -1.67 -14.10
N ALA A 268 -2.26 -2.41 -13.07
CA ALA A 268 -1.37 -2.88 -12.02
C ALA A 268 -0.23 -3.79 -12.55
N LEU A 269 -0.52 -4.65 -13.54
CA LEU A 269 0.48 -5.46 -14.22
C LEU A 269 1.44 -4.61 -15.07
N SER A 270 0.94 -3.55 -15.71
CA SER A 270 1.76 -2.59 -16.45
C SER A 270 2.69 -1.82 -15.52
N VAL A 271 2.21 -1.42 -14.33
CA VAL A 271 3.03 -0.79 -13.28
C VAL A 271 4.16 -1.74 -12.86
N ARG A 272 3.82 -3.00 -12.57
CA ARG A 272 4.81 -4.04 -12.22
C ARG A 272 5.88 -4.20 -13.31
N SER A 273 5.46 -4.24 -14.58
CA SER A 273 6.38 -4.37 -15.71
C SER A 273 7.27 -3.14 -15.88
N ALA A 274 6.71 -1.93 -15.76
CA ALA A 274 7.48 -0.68 -15.86
C ALA A 274 8.58 -0.61 -14.80
N LEU A 275 8.27 -0.99 -13.56
CA LEU A 275 9.25 -1.06 -12.47
C LEU A 275 10.32 -2.13 -12.71
N ALA A 276 9.92 -3.33 -13.14
CA ALA A 276 10.87 -4.42 -13.43
C ALA A 276 11.85 -4.06 -14.56
N LEU A 277 11.43 -3.26 -15.53
CA LEU A 277 12.25 -2.77 -16.64
C LEU A 277 13.01 -1.47 -16.31
N GLY A 278 12.79 -0.87 -15.13
CA GLY A 278 13.35 0.45 -14.80
C GLY A 278 12.82 1.59 -15.67
N ASN A 279 11.68 1.41 -16.34
CA ASN A 279 11.07 2.41 -17.22
C ASN A 279 10.27 3.43 -16.39
N TYR A 280 11.00 4.41 -15.83
CA TYR A 280 10.41 5.45 -14.99
C TYR A 280 9.40 6.32 -15.74
N HIS A 281 9.66 6.65 -17.01
CA HIS A 281 8.73 7.41 -17.86
C HIS A 281 7.36 6.74 -17.89
N LYS A 282 7.33 5.44 -18.24
CA LYS A 282 6.09 4.68 -18.31
C LYS A 282 5.44 4.53 -16.93
N PHE A 283 6.24 4.36 -15.88
CA PHE A 283 5.74 4.30 -14.51
C PHE A 283 4.99 5.58 -14.12
N PHE A 284 5.56 6.76 -14.37
CA PHE A 284 4.92 8.04 -14.00
C PHE A 284 3.71 8.36 -14.88
N GLN A 285 3.69 7.95 -16.16
CA GLN A 285 2.46 7.97 -16.95
C GLN A 285 1.35 7.13 -16.31
N LEU A 286 1.66 5.90 -15.88
CA LEU A 286 0.70 5.02 -15.23
C LEU A 286 0.26 5.56 -13.87
N TYR A 287 1.16 6.17 -13.11
CA TYR A 287 0.85 6.84 -11.84
C TYR A 287 -0.18 7.96 -12.04
N LEU A 288 0.00 8.81 -13.06
CA LEU A 288 -0.93 9.90 -13.37
C LEU A 288 -2.29 9.41 -13.92
N ASP A 289 -2.36 8.19 -14.46
CA ASP A 289 -3.54 7.57 -15.05
C ASP A 289 -4.06 6.36 -14.22
N THR A 290 -3.90 6.43 -12.89
CA THR A 290 -4.25 5.30 -12.02
C THR A 290 -5.77 5.13 -11.84
N PRO A 291 -6.35 3.95 -12.11
CA PRO A 291 -7.78 3.74 -11.95
C PRO A 291 -8.25 3.68 -10.48
N ASN A 292 -9.50 4.08 -10.25
CA ASN A 292 -10.27 3.91 -9.00
C ASN A 292 -9.70 4.57 -7.74
N MET A 293 -9.02 3.81 -6.88
CA MET A 293 -8.34 4.27 -5.67
C MET A 293 -6.89 3.75 -5.63
N GLY A 294 -6.35 3.30 -6.77
CA GLY A 294 -5.00 2.75 -6.85
C GLY A 294 -3.91 3.78 -6.57
N ALA A 295 -4.18 5.06 -6.80
CA ALA A 295 -3.21 6.14 -6.58
C ALA A 295 -2.71 6.18 -5.13
N TYR A 296 -3.59 5.91 -4.16
CA TYR A 296 -3.22 5.83 -2.74
C TYR A 296 -2.20 4.74 -2.43
N LEU A 297 -2.24 3.62 -3.15
CA LEU A 297 -1.26 2.54 -2.99
C LEU A 297 0.05 2.91 -3.68
N MET A 298 -0.01 3.56 -4.84
CA MET A 298 1.18 4.03 -5.55
C MET A 298 1.90 5.14 -4.79
N ASP A 299 1.19 6.04 -4.12
CA ASP A 299 1.75 7.09 -3.27
C ASP A 299 2.66 6.54 -2.17
N MET A 300 2.39 5.33 -1.68
CA MET A 300 3.20 4.71 -0.63
C MET A 300 4.62 4.38 -1.09
N PHE A 301 4.86 4.23 -2.39
CA PHE A 301 6.20 3.96 -2.94
C PHE A 301 6.67 4.94 -4.02
N VAL A 302 5.86 5.92 -4.43
CA VAL A 302 6.23 6.88 -5.49
C VAL A 302 7.50 7.67 -5.15
N VAL A 303 7.72 8.02 -3.87
CA VAL A 303 8.91 8.75 -3.41
C VAL A 303 10.20 7.96 -3.73
N ARG A 304 10.19 6.67 -3.43
CA ARG A 304 11.30 5.75 -3.71
C ARG A 304 11.59 5.66 -5.21
N GLU A 305 10.54 5.62 -6.03
CA GLU A 305 10.68 5.55 -7.48
C GLU A 305 11.15 6.90 -8.08
N ARG A 306 10.75 8.04 -7.51
CA ARG A 306 11.26 9.37 -7.89
C ARG A 306 12.76 9.48 -7.66
N LEU A 307 13.25 9.01 -6.52
CA LEU A 307 14.69 8.96 -6.23
C LEU A 307 15.43 8.07 -7.24
N ALA A 308 14.88 6.89 -7.55
CA ALA A 308 15.47 6.00 -8.55
C ALA A 308 15.52 6.65 -9.96
N ALA A 309 14.46 7.34 -10.35
CA ALA A 309 14.40 8.06 -11.61
C ALA A 309 15.40 9.23 -11.65
N LEU A 310 15.52 10.01 -10.58
CA LEU A 310 16.51 11.09 -10.47
C LEU A 310 17.95 10.58 -10.58
N CYS A 311 18.28 9.42 -9.98
CA CYS A 311 19.58 8.78 -10.18
C CYS A 311 19.85 8.50 -11.66
N ASN A 312 18.85 8.00 -12.39
CA ASN A 312 18.97 7.69 -13.82
C ASN A 312 19.11 8.97 -14.66
N ILE A 313 18.30 10.00 -14.37
CA ILE A 313 18.38 11.31 -15.01
C ILE A 313 19.77 11.93 -14.79
N CYS A 314 20.30 11.86 -13.56
CA CYS A 314 21.63 12.40 -13.25
C CYS A 314 22.77 11.70 -14.00
N LYS A 315 22.57 10.44 -14.39
CA LYS A 315 23.54 9.66 -15.18
C LYS A 315 23.41 9.97 -16.68
N ALA A 316 22.18 10.16 -17.18
CA ALA A 316 21.90 10.33 -18.61
C ALA A 316 22.07 11.78 -19.11
N TYR A 317 21.67 12.77 -18.32
CA TYR A 317 21.70 14.18 -18.72
C TYR A 317 22.86 14.90 -18.03
N LYS A 318 23.74 15.55 -18.80
CA LYS A 318 24.91 16.32 -18.31
C LYS A 318 25.06 17.64 -19.10
N PRO A 319 25.54 18.73 -18.47
CA PRO A 319 25.88 18.84 -17.05
C PRO A 319 24.70 19.19 -16.14
N ASP A 320 23.56 19.56 -16.72
CA ASP A 320 22.34 19.95 -16.03
C ASP A 320 21.08 19.52 -16.79
N VAL A 321 19.93 19.63 -16.14
CA VAL A 321 18.60 19.41 -16.74
C VAL A 321 17.61 20.44 -16.20
N LYS A 322 16.71 20.93 -17.05
CA LYS A 322 15.67 21.88 -16.62
C LYS A 322 14.76 21.24 -15.57
N LEU A 323 14.45 21.99 -14.51
CA LEU A 323 13.52 21.56 -13.46
C LEU A 323 12.14 21.25 -14.03
N ARG A 324 11.73 22.00 -15.06
CA ARG A 324 10.46 21.76 -15.77
C ARG A 324 10.35 20.35 -16.34
N PHE A 325 11.44 19.84 -16.94
CA PHE A 325 11.49 18.48 -17.46
C PHE A 325 11.32 17.46 -16.32
N ILE A 326 12.05 17.63 -15.21
CA ILE A 326 11.91 16.74 -14.03
C ILE A 326 10.47 16.74 -13.51
N THR A 327 9.85 17.93 -13.46
CA THR A 327 8.49 18.12 -12.97
C THR A 327 7.49 17.28 -13.77
N GLU A 328 7.53 17.42 -15.09
CA GLU A 328 6.64 16.70 -16.01
C GLU A 328 6.95 15.19 -16.06
N GLU A 329 8.24 14.85 -16.11
CA GLU A 329 8.69 13.46 -16.28
C GLU A 329 8.44 12.60 -15.04
N LEU A 330 8.52 13.18 -13.84
CA LEU A 330 8.35 12.48 -12.56
C LEU A 330 6.99 12.72 -11.90
N GLY A 331 6.05 13.29 -12.65
CA GLY A 331 4.66 13.51 -12.22
C GLY A 331 4.58 14.33 -10.93
N PHE A 332 5.37 15.41 -10.81
CA PHE A 332 5.18 16.42 -9.79
C PHE A 332 4.03 17.36 -10.20
N GLU A 333 3.34 17.96 -9.23
CA GLU A 333 2.21 18.85 -9.53
C GLU A 333 2.69 20.22 -10.03
N SER A 334 3.84 20.65 -9.54
CA SER A 334 4.42 21.94 -9.87
C SER A 334 5.94 21.91 -9.80
N ASP A 335 6.57 22.86 -10.49
CA ASP A 335 8.01 23.09 -10.41
C ASP A 335 8.43 23.38 -8.95
N HIS A 336 7.56 24.01 -8.16
CA HIS A 336 7.78 24.21 -6.72
C HIS A 336 7.89 22.88 -5.96
N ASP A 337 7.00 21.92 -6.21
CA ASP A 337 7.05 20.63 -5.52
C ASP A 337 8.25 19.78 -5.95
N ALA A 338 8.65 19.89 -7.22
CA ALA A 338 9.87 19.26 -7.71
C ALA A 338 11.12 19.87 -7.04
N ALA A 339 11.18 21.20 -6.93
CA ALA A 339 12.26 21.90 -6.21
C ALA A 339 12.27 21.51 -4.73
N GLN A 340 11.13 21.55 -4.05
CA GLN A 340 11.02 21.18 -2.65
C GLN A 340 11.47 19.74 -2.41
N PHE A 341 11.08 18.81 -3.27
CA PHE A 341 11.55 17.43 -3.20
C PHE A 341 13.08 17.34 -3.28
N ILE A 342 13.72 18.10 -4.19
CA ILE A 342 15.18 18.14 -4.30
C ILE A 342 15.82 18.73 -3.04
N VAL A 343 15.22 19.78 -2.47
CA VAL A 343 15.66 20.41 -1.21
C VAL A 343 15.54 19.46 -0.02
N ASP A 344 14.45 18.69 0.08
CA ASP A 344 14.22 17.71 1.15
C ASP A 344 15.31 16.63 1.19
N TYR A 345 16.01 16.40 0.07
CA TYR A 345 17.15 15.51 -0.04
C TYR A 345 18.51 16.24 -0.08
N ASN A 346 18.60 17.46 0.44
CA ASN A 346 19.81 18.29 0.53
C ASN A 346 20.36 18.82 -0.81
N GLY A 347 19.51 18.92 -1.83
CA GLY A 347 19.90 19.36 -3.18
C GLY A 347 19.77 20.86 -3.44
N GLN A 348 19.57 21.70 -2.42
CA GLN A 348 19.34 23.14 -2.59
C GLN A 348 20.46 23.85 -3.38
N ASP A 349 21.72 23.52 -3.11
CA ASP A 349 22.89 24.14 -3.76
C ASP A 349 23.13 23.64 -5.19
N LEU A 350 22.27 22.74 -5.67
CA LEU A 350 22.35 22.15 -7.01
C LEU A 350 21.26 22.69 -7.93
N LEU A 351 20.36 23.55 -7.43
CA LEU A 351 19.37 24.25 -8.22
C LEU A 351 19.93 25.63 -8.61
N GLU A 352 20.20 25.83 -9.89
CA GLU A 352 20.71 27.09 -10.44
C GLU A 352 19.63 27.78 -11.28
N GLU A 353 19.44 29.07 -11.07
CA GLU A 353 18.61 29.90 -11.96
C GLU A 353 19.41 30.25 -13.22
N ARG A 354 18.87 29.91 -14.40
CA ARG A 354 19.51 30.17 -15.69
C ARG A 354 18.54 30.76 -16.68
N GLN A 355 18.89 31.94 -17.19
CA GLN A 355 18.17 32.71 -18.22
C GLN A 355 16.70 32.99 -17.85
N ASP A 356 15.83 31.98 -17.88
CA ASP A 356 14.40 32.03 -17.53
C ASP A 356 13.86 30.71 -16.91
N SER A 357 14.75 29.82 -16.44
CA SER A 357 14.33 28.54 -15.85
C SER A 357 15.29 28.07 -14.78
N ILE A 358 14.77 27.35 -13.78
CA ILE A 358 15.59 26.66 -12.79
C ILE A 358 16.10 25.36 -13.42
N SER A 359 17.40 25.09 -13.28
CA SER A 359 18.05 23.85 -13.72
C SER A 359 18.66 23.11 -12.53
N LEU A 360 18.57 21.78 -12.54
CA LEU A 360 19.29 20.91 -11.61
C LEU A 360 20.66 20.55 -12.19
N MET A 361 21.72 20.79 -11.42
CA MET A 361 23.10 20.38 -11.72
C MET A 361 23.30 18.86 -11.62
N THR A 362 22.81 18.10 -12.59
CA THR A 362 22.93 16.63 -12.68
C THR A 362 24.38 16.13 -12.68
N GLY A 363 25.33 16.97 -13.09
CA GLY A 363 26.77 16.73 -12.98
C GLY A 363 27.22 16.36 -11.56
N LYS A 364 26.66 17.03 -10.55
CA LYS A 364 27.03 16.90 -9.13
C LYS A 364 25.96 16.22 -8.27
N ALA A 365 24.70 16.19 -8.73
CA ALA A 365 23.57 15.70 -7.95
C ALA A 365 23.47 14.16 -7.81
N GLY A 366 24.13 13.40 -8.69
CA GLY A 366 24.02 11.93 -8.73
C GLY A 366 24.28 11.21 -7.39
N PRO A 367 25.43 11.45 -6.71
CA PRO A 367 25.76 10.77 -5.45
C PRO A 367 24.75 11.01 -4.32
N LEU A 368 24.14 12.20 -4.28
CA LEU A 368 23.15 12.58 -3.29
C LEU A 368 21.88 11.73 -3.43
N PHE A 369 21.31 11.65 -4.63
CA PHE A 369 20.12 10.84 -4.87
C PHE A 369 20.40 9.33 -4.77
N GLU A 370 21.61 8.88 -5.11
CA GLU A 370 21.99 7.47 -4.97
C GLU A 370 22.00 7.02 -3.50
N THR A 371 22.46 7.90 -2.60
CA THR A 371 22.42 7.68 -1.15
C THR A 371 20.98 7.64 -0.63
N ALA A 372 20.17 8.63 -1.02
CA ALA A 372 18.75 8.70 -0.63
C ALA A 372 17.95 7.49 -1.16
N ARG A 373 18.16 7.11 -2.42
CA ARG A 373 17.56 5.92 -3.05
C ARG A 373 17.89 4.67 -2.23
N SER A 374 19.17 4.46 -1.93
CA SER A 374 19.61 3.29 -1.16
C SER A 374 18.95 3.21 0.22
N ALA A 375 18.76 4.35 0.90
CA ALA A 375 18.03 4.41 2.16
C ALA A 375 16.54 4.05 2.00
N ALA A 376 15.86 4.63 0.99
CA ALA A 376 14.44 4.41 0.75
C ALA A 376 14.09 2.96 0.37
N PHE A 377 14.98 2.24 -0.33
CA PHE A 377 14.77 0.83 -0.66
C PHE A 377 15.05 -0.12 0.52
N ARG A 378 15.89 0.28 1.50
CA ARG A 378 16.14 -0.52 2.71
C ARG A 378 14.96 -0.54 3.68
N THR A 379 14.21 0.56 3.79
CA THR A 379 13.07 0.69 4.72
C THR A 379 11.85 -0.14 4.34
N VAL A 380 11.84 -0.73 3.14
CA VAL A 380 10.71 -1.51 2.60
C VAL A 380 10.72 -2.95 3.14
N ASP A 381 11.80 -3.38 3.78
CA ASP A 381 11.89 -4.67 4.46
C ASP A 381 11.08 -4.65 5.78
N ILE A 382 9.76 -4.81 5.65
CA ILE A 382 8.87 -4.93 6.81
C ILE A 382 9.15 -6.29 7.45
N LYS A 383 9.88 -6.27 8.57
CA LYS A 383 10.08 -7.42 9.48
C LYS A 383 8.82 -8.29 9.57
N GLY A 384 8.94 -9.57 9.21
CA GLY A 384 7.93 -10.59 9.50
C GLY A 384 7.17 -11.15 8.29
N GLN A 385 7.89 -11.52 7.22
CA GLN A 385 7.38 -12.52 6.28
C GLN A 385 7.43 -13.89 7.00
N ILE A 386 6.29 -14.27 7.59
CA ILE A 386 6.01 -15.65 8.05
C ILE A 386 5.28 -16.35 6.92
#